data_AF-U2TGD6-F1
#
_entry.id   AF-U2TGD6-F1
#
_cell.length_a   1.000
_cell.length_b   1.000
_cell.length_c   1.000
_cell.angle_alpha   90.00
_cell.angle_beta   90.00
_cell.angle_gamma   90.00
#
_symmetry.space_group_name_H-M   'P 1'
#
loop_
_entity.id
_entity.type
_entity.pdbx_description
1 polymer ?
#
loop_
_entity_poly.entity_id
_entity_poly.type
_entity_poly.pdbx_seq_one_letter_code
_entity_poly.pdbx_strand_id
1 'polypeptide(L)'
;MDKPQDPTDKSKRLFIAIWPHEAVRRALIATQADLSSLIAHPKPSSKRNLHLTLAFLGECTALQETAAKRAIARCAQSTLPFELKLASLGCFEKHHGGAIVWRGLDGDLDSLHALHARLCAELATEGLGDFQSSSFGVYIPHISLFRGARLSQNSKAAGLAEALAAQAQEHGSDTRWEAQWQASSLSLVWSHRESKDGPLLYDEIAHAEFSAKETPVSSRDVNATKTTHPRTIFIDADACPVIRETLSCARKQGIPVVIAGNTTQNLERHIQTDDPRSPRQAKNGFWVEVLNVSIGADSADFAIVEQLGPKDLVVTQDIGLAGMVLGRGARAIGVRGYIYRKETIDFDLMLRHEEKKVRRTGGRTKGPAPFTSEDRKHFVAKLRYLLTQN
;
A
#
# COMPACT_ATOMS: atom_id res chain seq x y z
N MET A 1 9.03 -41.42 -0.36
CA MET A 1 10.35 -40.83 -0.06
C MET A 1 10.09 -39.41 0.39
N ASP A 2 9.94 -39.23 1.70
CA ASP A 2 9.87 -37.90 2.29
C ASP A 2 11.26 -37.25 2.16
N LYS A 3 11.30 -36.05 1.60
CA LYS A 3 12.53 -35.24 1.63
C LYS A 3 12.83 -34.91 3.10
N PRO A 4 14.08 -35.08 3.56
CA PRO A 4 14.45 -34.68 4.91
C PRO A 4 14.25 -33.17 5.07
N GLN A 5 13.47 -32.77 6.06
CA GLN A 5 13.48 -31.39 6.57
C GLN A 5 14.81 -31.19 7.30
N ASP A 6 15.65 -30.29 6.79
CA ASP A 6 16.88 -29.86 7.44
C ASP A 6 16.52 -29.10 8.74
N PRO A 7 16.98 -29.53 9.93
CA PRO A 7 16.53 -28.96 11.21
C PRO A 7 17.12 -27.59 11.59
N THR A 8 17.83 -26.87 10.72
CA THR A 8 18.67 -25.72 11.17
C THR A 8 18.52 -24.35 10.49
N ASP A 9 17.55 -24.10 9.60
CA ASP A 9 17.29 -22.71 9.13
C ASP A 9 16.01 -22.14 9.73
N LYS A 10 16.07 -21.69 11.00
CA LYS A 10 14.95 -20.95 11.61
C LYS A 10 14.76 -19.64 10.86
N SER A 11 13.63 -19.52 10.16
CA SER A 11 13.25 -18.26 9.51
C SER A 11 13.15 -17.12 10.52
N LYS A 12 13.62 -15.94 10.13
CA LYS A 12 13.49 -14.71 10.91
C LYS A 12 12.50 -13.79 10.24
N ARG A 13 11.58 -13.22 11.00
CA ARG A 13 10.71 -12.16 10.51
C ARG A 13 11.50 -10.84 10.43
N LEU A 14 11.80 -10.36 9.23
CA LEU A 14 12.66 -9.21 9.00
C LEU A 14 11.91 -7.99 8.46
N PHE A 15 12.41 -6.81 8.78
CA PHE A 15 12.03 -5.53 8.19
C PHE A 15 13.22 -4.57 8.20
N ILE A 16 13.12 -3.49 7.41
CA ILE A 16 14.16 -2.46 7.28
C ILE A 16 13.61 -1.15 7.79
N ALA A 17 14.40 -0.43 8.58
CA ALA A 17 13.96 0.77 9.28
C ALA A 17 15.06 1.83 9.42
N ILE A 18 14.62 3.05 9.73
CA ILE A 18 15.45 4.15 10.25
C ILE A 18 15.05 4.41 11.70
N TRP A 19 16.04 4.54 12.59
CA TRP A 19 15.80 4.86 13.99
C TRP A 19 15.92 6.37 14.24
N PRO A 20 14.90 7.01 14.82
CA PRO A 20 15.03 8.37 15.30
C PRO A 20 16.04 8.47 16.44
N HIS A 21 16.76 9.59 16.49
CA HIS A 21 17.66 9.91 17.60
C HIS A 21 16.89 10.07 18.93
N GLU A 22 17.64 10.04 20.03
CA GLU A 22 17.07 10.02 21.38
C GLU A 22 16.13 11.21 21.65
N ALA A 23 16.45 12.41 21.17
CA ALA A 23 15.61 13.60 21.33
C ALA A 23 14.22 13.42 20.69
N VAL A 24 14.18 12.93 19.45
CA VAL A 24 12.93 12.65 18.72
C VAL A 24 12.18 11.48 19.38
N ARG A 25 12.89 10.45 19.83
CA ARG A 25 12.29 9.33 20.57
C ARG A 25 11.63 9.80 21.87
N ARG A 26 12.27 10.71 22.62
CA ARG A 26 11.68 11.32 23.82
C ARG A 26 10.41 12.11 23.47
N ALA A 27 10.42 12.87 22.38
CA ALA A 27 9.23 13.59 21.90
C ALA A 27 8.07 12.61 21.58
N LEU A 28 8.35 11.52 20.85
CA LEU A 28 7.35 10.49 20.54
C LEU A 28 6.76 9.81 21.79
N ILE A 29 7.58 9.51 22.79
CA ILE A 29 7.14 8.95 24.08
C ILE A 29 6.26 9.95 24.83
N ALA A 30 6.62 11.23 24.79
CA ALA A 30 5.81 12.30 25.36
C ALA A 30 4.44 12.38 24.66
N THR A 31 4.41 12.31 23.33
CA THR A 31 3.16 12.25 22.56
C THR A 31 2.31 11.03 22.93
N GLN A 32 2.92 9.86 23.20
CA GLN A 32 2.18 8.71 23.71
C GLN A 32 1.54 8.99 25.08
N ALA A 33 2.24 9.70 25.98
CA ALA A 33 1.68 10.06 27.28
C ALA A 33 0.48 11.01 27.12
N ASP A 34 0.63 12.05 26.28
CA ASP A 34 -0.40 13.08 26.04
C ASP A 34 -1.67 12.45 25.43
N LEU A 35 -1.54 11.47 24.54
CA LEU A 35 -2.67 10.79 23.89
C LEU A 35 -3.31 9.66 24.72
N SER A 36 -2.73 9.30 25.87
CA SER A 36 -3.15 8.10 26.62
C SER A 36 -4.59 8.19 27.13
N SER A 37 -5.07 9.38 27.54
CA SER A 37 -6.43 9.62 28.01
C SER A 37 -7.46 9.63 26.87
N LEU A 38 -7.01 9.94 25.65
CA LEU A 38 -7.85 9.98 24.46
C LEU A 38 -8.21 8.59 23.93
N ILE A 39 -7.44 7.55 24.32
CA ILE A 39 -7.56 6.19 23.79
C ILE A 39 -8.12 5.26 24.87
N ALA A 40 -9.24 4.58 24.61
CA ALA A 40 -9.94 3.75 25.61
C ALA A 40 -9.12 2.55 26.13
N HIS A 41 -8.21 2.01 25.31
CA HIS A 41 -7.33 0.89 25.65
C HIS A 41 -6.00 1.04 24.90
N PRO A 42 -5.11 1.94 25.35
CA PRO A 42 -3.89 2.22 24.63
C PRO A 42 -3.00 0.98 24.64
N LYS A 43 -2.67 0.47 23.45
CA LYS A 43 -1.56 -0.47 23.26
C LYS A 43 -0.42 0.28 22.58
N PRO A 44 0.42 1.00 23.37
CA PRO A 44 1.51 1.76 22.81
C PRO A 44 2.52 0.83 22.16
N SER A 45 3.10 1.27 21.04
CA SER A 45 4.36 0.71 20.56
C SER A 45 5.39 0.82 21.68
N SER A 46 6.20 -0.22 21.88
CA SER A 46 7.29 -0.19 22.86
C SER A 46 8.18 1.03 22.64
N LYS A 47 8.58 1.70 23.72
CA LYS A 47 9.47 2.87 23.69
C LYS A 47 10.79 2.59 22.97
N ARG A 48 11.26 1.34 23.01
CA ARG A 48 12.48 0.88 22.31
C ARG A 48 12.26 0.63 20.82
N ASN A 49 11.00 0.46 20.40
CA ASN A 49 10.59 0.04 19.07
C ASN A 49 10.00 1.19 18.24
N LEU A 50 10.15 2.45 18.66
CA LEU A 50 9.71 3.61 17.88
C LEU A 50 10.70 3.84 16.74
N HIS A 51 10.24 3.62 15.50
CA HIS A 51 11.06 3.66 14.29
C HIS A 51 10.22 4.07 13.07
N LEU A 52 10.90 4.48 12.00
CA LEU A 52 10.33 4.62 10.67
C LEU A 52 10.58 3.33 9.89
N THR A 53 9.53 2.61 9.50
CA THR A 53 9.68 1.41 8.66
C THR A 53 9.80 1.81 7.19
N LEU A 54 10.74 1.21 6.47
CA LEU A 54 10.90 1.37 5.02
C LEU A 54 10.36 0.17 4.25
N ALA A 55 10.68 -1.06 4.68
CA ALA A 55 10.21 -2.27 3.99
C ALA A 55 9.99 -3.43 4.97
N PHE A 56 8.89 -4.17 4.81
CA PHE A 56 8.68 -5.44 5.50
C PHE A 56 9.04 -6.60 4.59
N LEU A 57 9.96 -7.47 5.03
CA LEU A 57 10.41 -8.63 4.25
C LEU A 57 9.64 -9.90 4.61
N GLY A 58 9.00 -9.93 5.77
CA GLY A 58 8.28 -11.11 6.26
C GLY A 58 9.26 -12.17 6.79
N GLU A 59 8.86 -13.44 6.72
CA GLU A 59 9.73 -14.56 7.12
C GLU A 59 10.84 -14.77 6.09
N CYS A 60 12.09 -14.65 6.53
CA CYS A 60 13.27 -14.79 5.69
C CYS A 60 14.14 -15.96 6.17
N THR A 61 14.61 -16.78 5.23
CA THR A 61 15.67 -17.78 5.45
C THR A 61 17.03 -17.09 5.70
N ALA A 62 18.05 -17.83 6.16
CA ALA A 62 19.40 -17.28 6.31
C ALA A 62 19.97 -16.73 4.99
N LEU A 63 19.63 -17.35 3.86
CA LEU A 63 20.01 -16.86 2.53
C LEU A 63 19.35 -15.51 2.23
N GLN A 64 18.06 -15.39 2.52
CA GLN A 64 17.30 -14.15 2.33
C GLN A 64 17.75 -13.04 3.29
N GLU A 65 18.11 -13.37 4.54
CA GLU A 65 18.74 -12.44 5.47
C GLU A 65 20.04 -11.88 4.89
N THR A 66 20.89 -12.75 4.34
CA THR A 66 22.17 -12.34 3.74
C THR A 66 21.96 -11.45 2.52
N ALA A 67 20.97 -11.77 1.68
CA ALA A 67 20.54 -10.93 0.56
C ALA A 67 20.05 -9.55 1.02
N ALA A 68 19.28 -9.49 2.11
CA ALA A 68 18.78 -8.23 2.66
C ALA A 68 19.92 -7.35 3.18
N LYS A 69 20.92 -7.96 3.84
CA LYS A 69 22.14 -7.28 4.30
C LYS A 69 22.90 -6.63 3.15
N ARG A 70 23.02 -7.30 2.00
CA ARG A 70 23.66 -6.72 0.80
C ARG A 70 22.84 -5.56 0.23
N ALA A 71 21.53 -5.72 0.11
CA ALA A 71 20.65 -4.68 -0.39
C ALA A 71 20.72 -3.40 0.44
N ILE A 72 20.63 -3.50 1.78
CA ILE A 72 20.72 -2.31 2.64
C ILE A 72 22.11 -1.65 2.56
N ALA A 73 23.18 -2.43 2.44
CA ALA A 73 24.54 -1.89 2.34
C ALA A 73 24.75 -1.10 1.05
N ARG A 74 24.30 -1.62 -0.10
CA ARG A 74 24.39 -0.89 -1.38
C ARG A 74 23.49 0.34 -1.41
N CYS A 75 22.27 0.21 -0.88
CA CYS A 75 21.35 1.33 -0.76
C CYS A 75 21.95 2.47 0.08
N ALA A 76 22.55 2.14 1.24
CA ALA A 76 23.18 3.12 2.12
C ALA A 76 24.41 3.81 1.50
N GLN A 77 25.24 3.07 0.76
CA GLN A 77 26.41 3.61 0.03
C GLN A 77 26.05 4.56 -1.13
N SER A 78 24.78 4.61 -1.52
CA SER A 78 24.26 5.48 -2.57
C SER A 78 23.30 6.54 -2.02
N THR A 79 23.31 6.75 -0.70
CA THR A 79 22.42 7.68 0.00
C THR A 79 23.26 8.65 0.81
N LEU A 80 22.92 9.93 0.74
CA LEU A 80 23.44 10.98 1.62
C LEU A 80 22.55 11.09 2.86
N PRO A 81 23.09 11.43 4.04
CA PRO A 81 22.27 11.82 5.18
C PRO A 81 21.34 13.00 4.85
N PHE A 82 20.10 12.94 5.32
CA PHE A 82 19.08 13.97 5.09
C PHE A 82 18.27 14.23 6.37
N GLU A 83 17.61 15.39 6.45
CA GLU A 83 16.89 15.80 7.65
C GLU A 83 15.42 15.40 7.61
N LEU A 84 14.92 14.81 8.70
CA LEU A 84 13.52 14.48 8.90
C LEU A 84 12.98 15.17 10.14
N LYS A 85 11.73 15.59 10.08
CA LYS A 85 10.99 16.26 11.15
C LYS A 85 9.71 15.49 11.47
N LEU A 86 9.31 15.45 12.74
CA LEU A 86 7.98 14.92 13.10
C LEU A 86 6.89 15.88 12.61
N ALA A 87 5.86 15.34 11.98
CA ALA A 87 4.71 16.08 11.47
C ALA A 87 3.40 15.65 12.16
N SER A 88 2.26 16.10 11.65
CA SER A 88 0.93 15.89 12.22
C SER A 88 0.64 14.44 12.64
N LEU A 89 -0.23 14.30 13.64
CA LEU A 89 -0.81 13.01 14.01
C LEU A 89 -1.75 12.52 12.92
N GLY A 90 -1.80 11.21 12.75
CA GLY A 90 -2.78 10.55 11.90
C GLY A 90 -3.16 9.19 12.43
N CYS A 91 -4.15 8.58 11.79
CA CYS A 91 -4.50 7.21 12.08
C CYS A 91 -4.95 6.45 10.84
N PHE A 92 -4.66 5.15 10.82
CA PHE A 92 -5.24 4.20 9.89
C PHE A 92 -6.38 3.45 10.56
N GLU A 93 -7.62 3.68 10.13
CA GLU A 93 -8.79 3.01 10.67
C GLU A 93 -8.93 1.60 10.10
N LYS A 94 -9.32 0.65 10.95
CA LYS A 94 -9.61 -0.73 10.55
C LYS A 94 -11.06 -1.05 10.84
N HIS A 95 -11.74 -1.71 9.91
CA HIS A 95 -13.10 -2.20 10.12
C HIS A 95 -13.21 -3.12 11.36
N HIS A 96 -12.15 -3.90 11.64
CA HIS A 96 -12.04 -4.76 12.82
C HIS A 96 -10.63 -4.64 13.44
N GLY A 97 -10.56 -4.40 14.75
CA GLY A 97 -9.29 -4.42 15.51
C GLY A 97 -8.74 -3.08 16.00
N GLY A 98 -9.42 -1.96 15.74
CA GLY A 98 -8.99 -0.61 16.16
C GLY A 98 -7.91 0.00 15.25
N ALA A 99 -7.70 1.30 15.37
CA ALA A 99 -6.83 2.07 14.50
C ALA A 99 -5.33 1.93 14.86
N ILE A 100 -4.46 2.21 13.91
CA ILE A 100 -3.04 2.50 14.20
C ILE A 100 -2.91 4.01 14.28
N VAL A 101 -2.47 4.54 15.42
CA VAL A 101 -2.19 5.97 15.59
C VAL A 101 -0.70 6.19 15.38
N TRP A 102 -0.34 7.21 14.62
CA TRP A 102 1.04 7.46 14.20
C TRP A 102 1.36 8.96 14.13
N ARG A 103 2.65 9.27 14.12
CA ARG A 103 3.19 10.59 13.76
C ARG A 103 3.66 10.56 12.32
N GLY A 104 3.22 11.53 11.53
CA GLY A 104 3.72 11.73 10.18
C GLY A 104 5.12 12.29 10.20
N LEU A 105 5.72 12.41 9.02
CA LEU A 105 7.04 13.00 8.83
C LEU A 105 6.98 14.16 7.83
N ASP A 106 7.90 15.11 8.00
CA ASP A 106 8.18 16.26 7.15
C ASP A 106 9.72 16.43 7.05
N GLY A 107 10.20 17.51 6.46
CA GLY A 107 11.62 17.74 6.17
C GLY A 107 11.95 17.32 4.73
N ASP A 108 13.07 16.63 4.54
CA ASP A 108 13.50 16.16 3.22
C ASP A 108 12.81 14.83 2.84
N LEU A 109 11.51 14.94 2.54
CA LEU A 109 10.70 13.80 2.11
C LEU A 109 11.10 13.28 0.72
N ASP A 110 11.63 14.13 -0.15
CA ASP A 110 12.09 13.72 -1.48
C ASP A 110 13.26 12.73 -1.36
N SER A 111 14.25 13.04 -0.50
CA SER A 111 15.35 12.11 -0.20
C SER A 111 14.86 10.81 0.45
N LEU A 112 13.85 10.88 1.33
CA LEU A 112 13.25 9.69 1.93
C LEU A 112 12.54 8.80 0.90
N HIS A 113 11.77 9.40 -0.01
CA HIS A 113 11.10 8.67 -1.09
C HIS A 113 12.11 8.09 -2.09
N ALA A 114 13.18 8.84 -2.41
CA ALA A 114 14.27 8.35 -3.24
C ALA A 114 15.01 7.18 -2.58
N LEU A 115 15.29 7.26 -1.28
CA LEU A 115 15.86 6.18 -0.48
C LEU A 115 14.96 4.93 -0.53
N HIS A 116 13.66 5.10 -0.26
CA HIS A 116 12.71 4.00 -0.30
C HIS A 116 12.66 3.33 -1.68
N ALA A 117 12.56 4.11 -2.76
CA ALA A 117 12.54 3.60 -4.13
C ALA A 117 13.84 2.83 -4.47
N ARG A 118 14.99 3.37 -4.07
CA ARG A 118 16.28 2.72 -4.26
C ARG A 118 16.36 1.41 -3.47
N LEU A 119 15.92 1.42 -2.21
CA LEU A 119 15.90 0.23 -1.36
C LEU A 119 15.04 -0.87 -1.98
N CYS A 120 13.86 -0.53 -2.46
CA CYS A 120 12.96 -1.44 -3.17
C CYS A 120 13.65 -2.06 -4.41
N ALA A 121 14.33 -1.24 -5.21
CA ALA A 121 15.08 -1.73 -6.37
C ALA A 121 16.22 -2.68 -5.98
N GLU A 122 17.00 -2.34 -4.96
CA GLU A 122 18.11 -3.17 -4.46
C GLU A 122 17.63 -4.52 -3.89
N LEU A 123 16.51 -4.50 -3.16
CA LEU A 123 15.90 -5.72 -2.64
C LEU A 123 15.42 -6.61 -3.79
N ALA A 124 14.75 -6.04 -4.80
CA ALA A 124 14.29 -6.80 -5.96
C ALA A 124 15.44 -7.42 -6.76
N THR A 125 16.56 -6.70 -6.94
CA THR A 125 17.79 -7.23 -7.56
C THR A 125 18.36 -8.44 -6.79
N GLU A 126 18.21 -8.45 -5.47
CA GLU A 126 18.60 -9.58 -4.61
C GLU A 126 17.55 -10.71 -4.57
N GLY A 127 16.48 -10.61 -5.37
CA GLY A 127 15.38 -11.58 -5.38
C GLY A 127 14.52 -11.52 -4.12
N LEU A 128 14.58 -10.40 -3.38
CA LEU A 128 13.83 -10.19 -2.15
C LEU A 128 12.68 -9.24 -2.36
N GLY A 129 11.50 -9.75 -2.00
CA GLY A 129 10.25 -9.02 -2.11
C GLY A 129 9.92 -8.71 -3.57
N ASP A 130 8.63 -8.70 -3.85
CA ASP A 130 8.16 -8.37 -5.17
C ASP A 130 8.03 -6.85 -5.33
N PHE A 131 9.11 -6.09 -5.09
CA PHE A 131 9.06 -4.63 -5.15
C PHE A 131 9.10 -4.09 -6.60
N GLN A 132 9.38 -4.96 -7.57
CA GLN A 132 9.35 -4.65 -9.01
C GLN A 132 8.07 -5.13 -9.72
N SER A 133 7.34 -6.13 -9.18
CA SER A 133 6.07 -6.62 -9.75
C SER A 133 4.83 -6.38 -8.88
N SER A 134 4.94 -5.86 -7.65
CA SER A 134 3.76 -5.60 -6.81
C SER A 134 3.50 -4.09 -6.62
N SER A 135 2.30 -3.61 -6.89
CA SER A 135 1.22 -3.50 -5.90
C SER A 135 1.47 -2.52 -4.74
N PHE A 136 2.67 -1.96 -4.55
CA PHE A 136 2.90 -1.00 -3.47
C PHE A 136 2.28 0.36 -3.82
N GLY A 137 1.45 0.88 -2.90
CA GLY A 137 0.96 2.25 -2.94
C GLY A 137 2.10 3.27 -2.82
N VAL A 138 1.77 4.56 -2.74
CA VAL A 138 2.78 5.56 -2.35
C VAL A 138 3.18 5.22 -0.92
N TYR A 139 4.47 5.05 -0.71
CA TYR A 139 5.07 4.93 0.61
C TYR A 139 4.68 6.15 1.46
N ILE A 140 3.94 5.92 2.55
CA ILE A 140 3.55 6.94 3.52
C ILE A 140 4.49 6.84 4.73
N PRO A 141 5.46 7.74 4.87
CA PRO A 141 6.41 7.71 5.97
C PRO A 141 5.73 8.11 7.29
N HIS A 142 5.78 7.21 8.27
CA HIS A 142 5.15 7.42 9.58
C HIS A 142 5.84 6.62 10.68
N ILE A 143 5.70 7.09 11.92
CA ILE A 143 6.14 6.38 13.13
C ILE A 143 4.92 5.95 13.93
N SER A 144 4.72 4.64 14.05
CA SER A 144 3.57 4.06 14.76
C SER A 144 3.65 4.26 16.28
N LEU A 145 2.71 5.00 16.86
CA LEU A 145 2.61 5.26 18.29
C LEU A 145 1.75 4.24 19.04
N PHE A 146 0.59 3.88 18.49
CA PHE A 146 -0.34 2.93 19.09
C PHE A 146 -0.89 1.97 18.05
N ARG A 147 -1.22 0.75 18.49
CA ARG A 147 -1.89 -0.25 17.64
C ARG A 147 -3.22 -0.67 18.27
N GLY A 148 -4.26 -0.80 17.47
CA GLY A 148 -5.58 -1.17 17.96
C GLY A 148 -6.23 -0.11 18.86
N ALA A 149 -5.88 1.15 18.64
CA ALA A 149 -6.43 2.28 19.35
C ALA A 149 -7.93 2.45 19.03
N ARG A 150 -8.69 2.84 20.04
CA ARG A 150 -10.10 3.22 19.92
C ARG A 150 -10.29 4.53 20.67
N LEU A 151 -11.12 5.41 20.13
CA LEU A 151 -11.46 6.65 20.80
C LEU A 151 -12.09 6.36 22.17
N SER A 152 -11.66 7.09 23.19
CA SER A 152 -12.23 7.05 24.53
C SER A 152 -13.69 7.52 24.51
N GLN A 153 -14.56 6.86 25.30
CA GLN A 153 -15.96 7.26 25.45
C GLN A 153 -16.12 8.64 26.08
N ASN A 154 -15.07 9.14 26.75
CA ASN A 154 -15.06 10.48 27.35
C ASN A 154 -14.72 11.59 26.34
N SER A 155 -14.35 11.25 25.11
CA SER A 155 -14.09 12.23 24.06
C SER A 155 -15.38 12.76 23.46
N LYS A 156 -15.40 14.06 23.16
CA LYS A 156 -16.51 14.72 22.45
C LYS A 156 -16.39 14.68 20.92
N ALA A 157 -15.27 14.19 20.39
CA ALA A 157 -15.04 14.13 18.95
C ALA A 157 -15.89 13.04 18.27
N ALA A 158 -16.26 13.24 17.00
CA ALA A 158 -17.05 12.27 16.23
C ALA A 158 -16.24 11.03 15.84
N GLY A 159 -14.90 11.12 15.82
CA GLY A 159 -14.01 10.02 15.48
C GLY A 159 -12.58 10.22 15.96
N LEU A 160 -11.76 9.16 15.85
CA LEU A 160 -10.37 9.20 16.31
C LEU A 160 -9.52 10.18 15.48
N ALA A 161 -9.72 10.23 14.17
CA ALA A 161 -9.01 11.15 13.29
C ALA A 161 -9.24 12.62 13.67
N GLU A 162 -10.49 13.01 13.92
CA GLU A 162 -10.86 14.36 14.35
C GLU A 162 -10.22 14.70 15.70
N ALA A 163 -10.29 13.77 16.67
CA ALA A 163 -9.72 14.00 17.99
C ALA A 163 -8.19 14.18 17.96
N LEU A 164 -7.50 13.43 17.09
CA LEU A 164 -6.06 13.57 16.88
C LEU A 164 -5.70 14.91 16.22
N ALA A 165 -6.52 15.38 15.29
CA ALA A 165 -6.33 16.68 14.65
C ALA A 165 -6.50 17.84 15.65
N ALA A 166 -7.48 17.76 16.56
CA ALA A 166 -7.69 18.75 17.62
C ALA A 166 -6.48 18.82 18.58
N GLN A 167 -5.93 17.66 18.96
CA GLN A 167 -4.70 17.62 19.77
C GLN A 167 -3.52 18.30 19.07
N ALA A 168 -3.39 18.18 17.75
CA ALA A 168 -2.32 18.86 17.02
C ALA A 168 -2.41 20.39 17.05
N GLN A 169 -3.61 20.95 17.22
CA GLN A 169 -3.83 22.40 17.29
C GLN A 169 -3.59 22.98 18.70
N GLU A 170 -3.90 22.22 19.76
CA GLU A 170 -3.73 22.67 21.15
C GLU A 170 -2.26 22.87 21.56
N HIS A 171 -1.33 22.16 20.91
CA HIS A 171 0.10 22.16 21.26
C HIS A 171 0.98 23.04 20.36
N GLY A 172 0.41 24.04 19.66
CA GLY A 172 1.10 24.82 18.62
C GLY A 172 2.39 25.57 19.04
N SER A 173 2.69 25.71 20.34
CA SER A 173 3.94 26.30 20.85
C SER A 173 4.92 25.28 21.45
N ASP A 174 4.61 23.99 21.41
CA ASP A 174 5.42 22.93 22.01
C ASP A 174 6.48 22.44 21.02
N THR A 175 7.74 22.74 21.31
CA THR A 175 8.90 22.39 20.47
C THR A 175 9.08 20.89 20.25
N ARG A 176 8.44 20.03 21.07
CA ARG A 176 8.40 18.57 20.85
C ARG A 176 7.69 18.20 19.53
N TRP A 177 6.77 19.04 19.06
CA TRP A 177 6.06 18.84 17.79
C TRP A 177 6.93 19.12 16.57
N GLU A 178 8.06 19.80 16.78
CA GLU A 178 9.03 20.14 15.75
C GLU A 178 10.31 19.33 15.83
N ALA A 179 10.35 18.29 16.67
CA ALA A 179 11.54 17.47 16.84
C ALA A 179 12.01 16.89 15.49
N GLN A 180 13.28 17.13 15.19
CA GLN A 180 13.92 16.73 13.94
C GLN A 180 15.19 15.92 14.22
N TRP A 181 15.59 15.13 13.23
CA TRP A 181 16.85 14.39 13.25
C TRP A 181 17.39 14.22 11.84
N GLN A 182 18.70 14.05 11.74
CA GLN A 182 19.33 13.61 10.51
C GLN A 182 19.21 12.09 10.41
N ALA A 183 18.52 11.60 9.39
CA ALA A 183 18.55 10.19 9.03
C ALA A 183 19.91 9.89 8.38
N SER A 184 20.72 9.07 9.04
CA SER A 184 22.09 8.75 8.61
C SER A 184 22.34 7.28 8.33
N SER A 185 21.39 6.38 8.59
CA SER A 185 21.62 4.94 8.44
C SER A 185 20.35 4.11 8.22
N LEU A 186 20.57 2.89 7.74
CA LEU A 186 19.58 1.82 7.63
C LEU A 186 19.88 0.70 8.62
N SER A 187 18.81 0.13 9.16
CA SER A 187 18.88 -1.06 10.01
C SER A 187 18.05 -2.19 9.41
N LEU A 188 18.65 -3.38 9.31
CA LEU A 188 17.90 -4.62 9.14
C LEU A 188 17.55 -5.16 10.52
N VAL A 189 16.26 -5.38 10.76
CA VAL A 189 15.73 -5.65 12.10
C VAL A 189 15.01 -6.99 12.11
N TRP A 190 15.32 -7.80 13.12
CA TRP A 190 14.61 -9.04 13.43
C TRP A 190 13.49 -8.79 14.43
N SER A 191 12.25 -9.07 14.02
CA SER A 191 11.07 -8.98 14.85
C SER A 191 10.70 -10.33 15.45
N HIS A 192 10.81 -10.49 16.77
CA HIS A 192 10.49 -11.75 17.45
C HIS A 192 9.84 -11.57 18.83
N ARG A 193 9.49 -12.69 19.45
CA ARG A 193 9.02 -12.75 20.84
C ARG A 193 9.71 -13.93 21.50
N GLU A 194 10.18 -13.74 22.74
CA GLU A 194 10.76 -14.82 23.54
C GLU A 194 9.71 -15.86 23.97
N SER A 195 8.44 -15.45 24.06
CA SER A 195 7.30 -16.31 24.36
C SER A 195 6.06 -15.86 23.59
N LYS A 196 5.07 -16.76 23.44
CA LYS A 196 3.84 -16.50 22.67
C LYS A 196 3.10 -15.23 23.11
N ASP A 197 3.14 -14.93 24.40
CA ASP A 197 2.48 -13.78 25.03
C ASP A 197 3.47 -12.70 25.49
N GLY A 198 4.77 -12.90 25.29
CA GLY A 198 5.82 -11.95 25.63
C GLY A 198 5.81 -10.71 24.75
N PRO A 199 6.51 -9.62 25.13
CA PRO A 199 6.56 -8.39 24.34
C PRO A 199 7.20 -8.64 22.97
N LEU A 200 6.86 -7.78 22.01
CA LEU A 200 7.52 -7.80 20.70
C LEU A 200 8.90 -7.14 20.82
N LEU A 201 9.95 -7.89 20.49
CA LEU A 201 11.34 -7.47 20.54
C LEU A 201 11.88 -7.25 19.14
N TYR A 202 12.74 -6.23 19.01
CA TYR A 202 13.41 -5.83 17.77
C TYR A 202 14.91 -5.81 18.00
N ASP A 203 15.60 -6.75 17.37
CA ASP A 203 17.07 -6.79 17.37
C ASP A 203 17.60 -6.30 16.04
N GLU A 204 18.52 -5.34 16.08
CA GLU A 204 19.25 -4.92 14.89
C GLU A 204 20.27 -6.02 14.54
N ILE A 205 20.12 -6.60 13.36
CA ILE A 205 20.97 -7.70 12.88
C ILE A 205 21.93 -7.27 11.77
N ALA A 206 21.74 -6.08 11.22
CA ALA A 206 22.72 -5.36 10.42
C ALA A 206 22.44 -3.86 10.41
N HIS A 207 23.50 -3.09 10.24
CA HIS A 207 23.50 -1.64 10.27
C HIS A 207 24.33 -1.13 9.08
N ALA A 208 23.86 -0.10 8.38
CA ALA A 208 24.56 0.49 7.25
C ALA A 208 24.43 2.02 7.26
N GLU A 209 25.55 2.70 7.47
CA GLU A 209 25.64 4.17 7.44
C GLU A 209 25.57 4.71 6.01
N PHE A 210 24.85 5.80 5.85
CA PHE A 210 24.77 6.58 4.62
C PHE A 210 26.13 7.20 4.33
N SER A 211 26.62 6.94 3.13
CA SER A 211 27.86 7.53 2.65
C SER A 211 27.76 7.63 1.14
N ALA A 212 28.10 8.78 0.56
CA ALA A 212 28.25 8.85 -0.88
C ALA A 212 29.65 8.35 -1.27
N LYS A 213 29.70 7.30 -2.08
CA LYS A 213 30.70 7.24 -3.16
C LYS A 213 29.95 7.50 -4.45
N GLU A 214 30.32 8.56 -5.17
CA GLU A 214 29.75 8.88 -6.48
C GLU A 214 29.75 7.62 -7.35
N THR A 215 28.56 7.13 -7.66
CA THR A 215 28.38 6.12 -8.70
C THR A 215 27.55 6.79 -9.80
N PRO A 216 28.09 7.02 -11.00
CA PRO A 216 27.34 7.66 -12.06
C PRO A 216 26.25 6.69 -12.54
N VAL A 217 24.99 7.02 -12.30
CA VAL A 217 23.86 6.32 -12.91
C VAL A 217 23.63 6.94 -14.29
N SER A 218 23.83 6.12 -15.32
CA SER A 218 23.51 6.40 -16.72
C SER A 218 22.05 6.85 -16.86
N SER A 219 21.87 8.11 -17.23
CA SER A 219 20.59 8.67 -17.63
C SER A 219 20.16 8.07 -18.98
N ARG A 220 19.11 7.26 -18.97
CA ARG A 220 18.26 7.12 -20.15
C ARG A 220 17.11 8.11 -20.01
N ASP A 221 17.06 9.03 -20.96
CA ASP A 221 16.04 10.05 -21.13
C ASP A 221 14.62 9.46 -21.10
N VAL A 222 13.75 10.10 -20.32
CA VAL A 222 12.29 10.03 -20.56
C VAL A 222 11.78 11.46 -20.64
N ASN A 223 11.90 12.06 -21.84
CA ASN A 223 11.13 13.22 -22.20
C ASN A 223 9.69 12.76 -22.49
N ALA A 224 8.79 12.87 -21.52
CA ALA A 224 7.36 12.66 -21.74
C ALA A 224 6.72 13.95 -22.26
N THR A 225 6.47 13.99 -23.57
CA THR A 225 5.51 14.91 -24.18
C THR A 225 4.13 14.64 -23.57
N LYS A 226 3.51 15.67 -22.98
CA LYS A 226 2.14 15.59 -22.44
C LYS A 226 1.14 15.41 -23.59
N THR A 227 0.87 14.17 -23.98
CA THR A 227 -0.36 13.83 -24.70
C THR A 227 -1.49 13.71 -23.69
N THR A 228 -2.60 14.39 -23.95
CA THR A 228 -3.79 14.33 -23.10
C THR A 228 -4.49 12.99 -23.32
N HIS A 229 -4.17 11.98 -22.51
CA HIS A 229 -4.86 10.69 -22.55
C HIS A 229 -6.33 10.88 -22.10
N PRO A 230 -7.32 10.51 -22.94
CA PRO A 230 -8.72 10.51 -22.52
C PRO A 230 -8.94 9.44 -21.44
N ARG A 231 -9.83 9.75 -20.48
CA ARG A 231 -10.20 8.85 -19.38
C ARG A 231 -10.86 7.59 -19.94
N THR A 232 -10.36 6.42 -19.55
CA THR A 232 -10.86 5.09 -19.93
C THR A 232 -11.20 4.28 -18.68
N ILE A 233 -12.23 3.44 -18.77
CA ILE A 233 -12.57 2.48 -17.70
C ILE A 233 -12.10 1.09 -18.12
N PHE A 234 -11.21 0.49 -17.34
CA PHE A 234 -10.82 -0.91 -17.50
C PHE A 234 -11.63 -1.78 -16.55
N ILE A 235 -12.05 -2.95 -17.03
CA ILE A 235 -12.74 -3.95 -16.23
C ILE A 235 -11.89 -5.21 -16.24
N ASP A 236 -11.41 -5.61 -15.06
CA ASP A 236 -10.98 -6.97 -14.81
C ASP A 236 -12.23 -7.85 -14.74
N ALA A 237 -12.41 -8.70 -15.75
CA ALA A 237 -13.62 -9.50 -15.92
C ALA A 237 -13.66 -10.73 -15.02
N ASP A 238 -12.55 -11.09 -14.36
CA ASP A 238 -12.54 -12.28 -13.52
C ASP A 238 -13.49 -12.11 -12.33
N ALA A 239 -14.49 -13.01 -12.28
CA ALA A 239 -15.59 -12.97 -11.31
C ALA A 239 -16.24 -11.58 -11.11
N CYS A 240 -16.41 -10.77 -12.17
CA CYS A 240 -16.97 -9.42 -12.07
C CYS A 240 -18.50 -9.36 -12.31
N PRO A 241 -19.35 -9.19 -11.28
CA PRO A 241 -20.82 -9.21 -11.43
C PRO A 241 -21.42 -7.89 -11.92
N VAL A 242 -20.60 -6.86 -12.18
CA VAL A 242 -21.03 -5.47 -12.42
C VAL A 242 -20.67 -4.93 -13.82
N ILE A 243 -20.27 -5.81 -14.76
CA ILE A 243 -19.88 -5.41 -16.13
C ILE A 243 -20.99 -4.57 -16.81
N ARG A 244 -22.26 -5.01 -16.72
CA ARG A 244 -23.40 -4.33 -17.37
C ARG A 244 -23.63 -2.94 -16.79
N GLU A 245 -23.50 -2.81 -15.47
CA GLU A 245 -23.64 -1.54 -14.74
C GLU A 245 -22.53 -0.56 -15.11
N THR A 246 -21.29 -1.05 -15.23
CA THR A 246 -20.15 -0.25 -15.67
C THR A 246 -20.37 0.26 -17.09
N LEU A 247 -20.74 -0.62 -18.03
CA LEU A 247 -21.07 -0.24 -19.42
C LEU A 247 -22.21 0.78 -19.48
N SER A 248 -23.26 0.60 -18.65
CA SER A 248 -24.38 1.55 -18.58
C SER A 248 -23.95 2.94 -18.11
N CYS A 249 -23.10 3.03 -17.08
CA CYS A 249 -22.58 4.30 -16.58
C CYS A 249 -21.63 4.96 -17.58
N ALA A 250 -20.74 4.18 -18.18
CA ALA A 250 -19.76 4.63 -19.16
C ALA A 250 -20.43 5.20 -20.43
N ARG A 251 -21.43 4.50 -20.97
CA ARG A 251 -22.21 4.94 -22.14
C ARG A 251 -22.89 6.28 -21.92
N LYS A 252 -23.45 6.50 -20.73
CA LYS A 252 -24.09 7.79 -20.35
C LYS A 252 -23.11 8.95 -20.26
N GLN A 253 -21.84 8.68 -19.94
CA GLN A 253 -20.79 9.68 -19.76
C GLN A 253 -19.89 9.83 -20.99
N GLY A 254 -20.10 9.03 -22.05
CA GLY A 254 -19.23 9.05 -23.23
C GLY A 254 -17.80 8.57 -22.94
N ILE A 255 -17.63 7.67 -21.97
CA ILE A 255 -16.31 7.20 -21.51
C ILE A 255 -16.01 5.82 -22.10
N PRO A 256 -14.88 5.60 -22.78
CA PRO A 256 -14.52 4.29 -23.31
C PRO A 256 -14.32 3.22 -22.23
N VAL A 257 -14.59 1.97 -22.61
CA VAL A 257 -14.44 0.81 -21.73
C VAL A 257 -13.59 -0.27 -22.39
N VAL A 258 -12.61 -0.80 -21.65
CA VAL A 258 -11.83 -1.98 -22.04
C VAL A 258 -12.14 -3.10 -21.06
N ILE A 259 -12.63 -4.23 -21.54
CA ILE A 259 -12.92 -5.41 -20.72
C ILE A 259 -11.79 -6.41 -20.95
N ALA A 260 -10.96 -6.61 -19.93
CA ALA A 260 -9.88 -7.59 -19.98
C ALA A 260 -10.34 -8.90 -19.34
N GLY A 261 -10.15 -10.00 -20.06
CA GLY A 261 -10.44 -11.33 -19.54
C GLY A 261 -9.98 -12.41 -20.50
N ASN A 262 -10.13 -13.66 -20.06
CA ASN A 262 -9.66 -14.79 -20.84
C ASN A 262 -10.62 -15.10 -22.01
N THR A 263 -10.11 -15.79 -23.02
CA THR A 263 -10.88 -16.12 -24.24
C THR A 263 -12.03 -17.10 -23.99
N THR A 264 -12.08 -17.77 -22.84
CA THR A 264 -13.14 -18.72 -22.48
C THR A 264 -14.33 -18.05 -21.78
N GLN A 265 -14.14 -16.86 -21.22
CA GLN A 265 -15.21 -16.00 -20.75
C GLN A 265 -15.91 -15.40 -21.98
N ASN A 266 -17.14 -15.80 -22.27
CA ASN A 266 -17.96 -15.16 -23.31
C ASN A 266 -18.33 -13.72 -22.88
N LEU A 267 -17.38 -12.79 -22.96
CA LEU A 267 -17.50 -11.41 -22.48
C LEU A 267 -18.41 -10.57 -23.37
N GLU A 268 -18.47 -10.90 -24.67
CA GLU A 268 -19.29 -10.19 -25.65
C GLU A 268 -20.78 -10.20 -25.30
N ARG A 269 -21.27 -11.22 -24.58
CA ARG A 269 -22.67 -11.30 -24.11
C ARG A 269 -23.12 -10.14 -23.22
N HIS A 270 -22.16 -9.36 -22.68
CA HIS A 270 -22.42 -8.19 -21.84
C HIS A 270 -22.52 -6.89 -22.65
N ILE A 271 -22.07 -6.90 -23.91
CA ILE A 271 -21.99 -5.74 -24.80
C ILE A 271 -23.24 -5.69 -25.68
N GLN A 272 -23.82 -4.50 -25.90
CA GLN A 272 -24.98 -4.35 -26.78
C GLN A 272 -24.55 -4.50 -28.25
N THR A 273 -25.47 -4.90 -29.12
CA THR A 273 -25.20 -5.13 -30.55
C THR A 273 -24.75 -3.85 -31.27
N ASP A 274 -25.24 -2.69 -30.82
CA ASP A 274 -25.01 -1.38 -31.40
C ASP A 274 -23.87 -0.58 -30.73
N ASP A 275 -23.26 -1.12 -29.68
CA ASP A 275 -22.09 -0.55 -29.01
C ASP A 275 -20.87 -0.56 -29.96
N PRO A 276 -20.23 0.60 -30.22
CA PRO A 276 -19.00 0.67 -30.99
C PRO A 276 -17.89 -0.19 -30.40
N ARG A 277 -17.10 -0.86 -31.25
CA ARG A 277 -16.06 -1.80 -30.80
C ARG A 277 -14.64 -1.24 -30.84
N SER A 278 -14.46 0.01 -31.28
CA SER A 278 -13.16 0.64 -31.39
C SER A 278 -13.26 2.17 -31.36
N PRO A 279 -12.15 2.88 -31.10
CA PRO A 279 -12.12 4.34 -31.15
C PRO A 279 -12.60 4.91 -32.50
N ARG A 280 -12.36 4.21 -33.61
CA ARG A 280 -12.78 4.63 -34.97
C ARG A 280 -14.30 4.62 -35.16
N GLN A 281 -15.01 3.83 -34.36
CA GLN A 281 -16.46 3.69 -34.40
C GLN A 281 -17.14 4.47 -33.27
N ALA A 282 -16.37 5.17 -32.43
CA ALA A 282 -16.85 5.78 -31.20
C ALA A 282 -18.08 6.67 -31.43
N LYS A 283 -19.10 6.50 -30.58
CA LYS A 283 -20.31 7.33 -30.58
C LYS A 283 -20.31 8.14 -29.30
N ASN A 284 -20.32 9.47 -29.41
CA ASN A 284 -20.27 10.39 -28.26
C ASN A 284 -19.12 10.07 -27.28
N GLY A 285 -17.94 9.71 -27.80
CA GLY A 285 -16.77 9.34 -26.99
C GLY A 285 -16.79 7.91 -26.43
N PHE A 286 -17.89 7.18 -26.55
CA PHE A 286 -18.03 5.80 -26.04
C PHE A 286 -17.69 4.74 -27.09
N TRP A 287 -16.91 3.74 -26.69
CA TRP A 287 -16.73 2.44 -27.34
C TRP A 287 -16.38 1.39 -26.30
N VAL A 288 -16.52 0.12 -26.66
CA VAL A 288 -16.18 -1.04 -25.81
C VAL A 288 -15.25 -1.97 -26.56
N GLU A 289 -14.08 -2.22 -25.98
CA GLU A 289 -13.10 -3.17 -26.49
C GLU A 289 -13.01 -4.39 -25.55
N VAL A 290 -12.83 -5.58 -26.11
CA VAL A 290 -12.50 -6.78 -25.35
C VAL A 290 -11.02 -7.09 -25.54
N LEU A 291 -10.26 -6.96 -24.47
CA LEU A 291 -8.84 -7.28 -24.44
C LEU A 291 -8.67 -8.75 -24.06
N ASN A 292 -8.47 -9.58 -25.06
CA ASN A 292 -8.25 -11.01 -24.86
C ASN A 292 -6.84 -11.26 -24.33
N VAL A 293 -6.74 -11.82 -23.13
CA VAL A 293 -5.46 -12.20 -22.52
C VAL A 293 -5.22 -13.71 -22.57
N SER A 294 -3.95 -14.10 -22.62
CA SER A 294 -3.54 -15.50 -22.58
C SER A 294 -3.97 -16.17 -21.27
N ILE A 295 -4.14 -17.50 -21.31
CA ILE A 295 -4.50 -18.29 -20.12
C ILE A 295 -3.25 -18.43 -19.24
N GLY A 296 -3.02 -17.46 -18.37
CA GLY A 296 -1.94 -17.42 -17.39
C GLY A 296 -2.39 -16.70 -16.11
N ALA A 297 -1.74 -16.99 -14.99
CA ALA A 297 -1.93 -16.21 -13.77
C ALA A 297 -1.47 -14.76 -14.04
N ASP A 298 -2.30 -13.79 -13.66
CA ASP A 298 -2.02 -12.35 -13.70
C ASP A 298 -1.89 -11.72 -15.11
N SER A 299 -2.20 -12.46 -16.19
CA SER A 299 -2.12 -11.94 -17.57
C SER A 299 -3.10 -10.79 -17.85
N ALA A 300 -4.26 -10.79 -17.21
CA ALA A 300 -5.23 -9.69 -17.28
C ALA A 300 -4.70 -8.41 -16.61
N ASP A 301 -4.04 -8.58 -15.46
CA ASP A 301 -3.53 -7.49 -14.65
C ASP A 301 -2.46 -6.70 -15.40
N PHE A 302 -1.49 -7.38 -15.99
CA PHE A 302 -0.43 -6.73 -16.78
C PHE A 302 -0.98 -6.02 -18.02
N ALA A 303 -1.91 -6.65 -18.74
CA ALA A 303 -2.49 -6.09 -19.95
C ALA A 303 -3.33 -4.83 -19.67
N ILE A 304 -4.08 -4.81 -18.56
CA ILE A 304 -4.75 -3.60 -18.08
C ILE A 304 -3.70 -2.54 -17.75
N VAL A 305 -2.74 -2.90 -16.90
CA VAL A 305 -1.79 -1.93 -16.34
C VAL A 305 -1.01 -1.24 -17.45
N GLU A 306 -0.48 -1.98 -18.44
CA GLU A 306 0.25 -1.46 -19.60
C GLU A 306 -0.47 -0.32 -20.33
N GLN A 307 -1.81 -0.35 -20.39
CA GLN A 307 -2.61 0.65 -21.09
C GLN A 307 -3.10 1.80 -20.18
N LEU A 308 -2.82 1.77 -18.87
CA LEU A 308 -3.32 2.77 -17.93
C LEU A 308 -2.60 4.12 -18.04
N GLY A 309 -3.40 5.18 -18.15
CA GLY A 309 -3.02 6.55 -17.85
C GLY A 309 -3.55 7.03 -16.47
N PRO A 310 -3.00 8.13 -15.92
CA PRO A 310 -3.37 8.64 -14.58
C PRO A 310 -4.84 9.05 -14.41
N LYS A 311 -5.60 9.26 -15.50
CA LYS A 311 -7.02 9.64 -15.43
C LYS A 311 -7.97 8.45 -15.44
N ASP A 312 -7.45 7.26 -15.66
CA ASP A 312 -8.24 6.05 -15.88
C ASP A 312 -8.81 5.49 -14.58
N LEU A 313 -9.77 4.59 -14.73
CA LEU A 313 -10.45 3.92 -13.65
C LEU A 313 -10.48 2.42 -13.90
N VAL A 314 -10.16 1.61 -12.90
CA VAL A 314 -10.21 0.15 -13.00
C VAL A 314 -11.25 -0.42 -12.05
N VAL A 315 -12.10 -1.31 -12.58
CA VAL A 315 -13.02 -2.14 -11.80
C VAL A 315 -12.36 -3.51 -11.61
N THR A 316 -12.02 -3.87 -10.37
CA THR A 316 -11.37 -5.16 -10.06
C THR A 316 -11.73 -5.64 -8.65
N GLN A 317 -11.68 -6.94 -8.40
CA GLN A 317 -11.68 -7.49 -7.04
C GLN A 317 -10.28 -7.87 -6.55
N ASP A 318 -9.29 -7.82 -7.43
CA ASP A 318 -7.92 -8.16 -7.11
C ASP A 318 -7.22 -6.95 -6.46
N ILE A 319 -6.86 -7.11 -5.18
CA ILE A 319 -6.19 -6.08 -4.38
C ILE A 319 -4.78 -5.78 -4.94
N GLY A 320 -4.13 -6.77 -5.56
CA GLY A 320 -2.84 -6.64 -6.23
C GLY A 320 -2.94 -5.74 -7.46
N LEU A 321 -3.91 -6.04 -8.34
CA LEU A 321 -4.22 -5.18 -9.47
C LEU A 321 -4.60 -3.76 -9.01
N ALA A 322 -5.47 -3.64 -7.99
CA ALA A 322 -5.82 -2.33 -7.44
C ALA A 322 -4.59 -1.52 -6.97
N GLY A 323 -3.59 -2.18 -6.38
CA GLY A 323 -2.31 -1.54 -6.03
C GLY A 323 -1.50 -1.09 -7.23
N MET A 324 -1.40 -1.91 -8.27
CA MET A 324 -0.72 -1.52 -9.52
C MET A 324 -1.41 -0.31 -10.18
N VAL A 325 -2.75 -0.31 -10.19
CA VAL A 325 -3.58 0.79 -10.72
C VAL A 325 -3.30 2.09 -9.99
N LEU A 326 -3.33 2.07 -8.66
CA LEU A 326 -3.04 3.25 -7.83
C LEU A 326 -1.58 3.73 -7.99
N GLY A 327 -0.65 2.80 -8.21
CA GLY A 327 0.74 3.09 -8.55
C GLY A 327 0.90 3.91 -9.84
N ARG A 328 0.07 3.64 -10.86
CA ARG A 328 0.01 4.40 -12.14
C ARG A 328 -0.69 5.76 -12.02
N GLY A 329 -1.15 6.13 -10.82
CA GLY A 329 -1.93 7.36 -10.58
C GLY A 329 -3.39 7.26 -11.03
N ALA A 330 -3.81 6.10 -11.55
CA ALA A 330 -5.20 5.82 -11.90
C ALA A 330 -6.01 5.45 -10.65
N ARG A 331 -7.33 5.31 -10.81
CA ARG A 331 -8.26 5.01 -9.71
C ARG A 331 -8.72 3.55 -9.78
N ALA A 332 -8.95 2.90 -8.65
CA ALA A 332 -9.48 1.54 -8.61
C ALA A 332 -10.74 1.45 -7.74
N ILE A 333 -11.70 0.62 -8.15
CA ILE A 333 -12.93 0.34 -7.43
C ILE A 333 -13.27 -1.15 -7.43
N GLY A 334 -13.60 -1.67 -6.25
CA GLY A 334 -14.11 -3.00 -6.01
C GLY A 334 -15.53 -3.19 -6.55
N VAL A 335 -15.89 -4.42 -6.93
CA VAL A 335 -17.23 -4.71 -7.49
C VAL A 335 -18.39 -4.43 -6.53
N ARG A 336 -18.12 -4.32 -5.22
CA ARG A 336 -19.09 -3.92 -4.18
C ARG A 336 -19.08 -2.42 -3.85
N GLY A 337 -18.36 -1.61 -4.64
CA GLY A 337 -18.24 -0.17 -4.45
C GLY A 337 -17.16 0.26 -3.45
N TYR A 338 -16.27 -0.64 -3.01
CA TYR A 338 -15.09 -0.26 -2.22
C TYR A 338 -14.12 0.53 -3.10
N ILE A 339 -13.85 1.79 -2.76
CA ILE A 339 -12.89 2.61 -3.52
C ILE A 339 -11.52 2.34 -2.94
N TYR A 340 -10.64 1.73 -3.72
CA TYR A 340 -9.27 1.51 -3.31
C TYR A 340 -8.54 2.85 -3.25
N ARG A 341 -7.68 2.97 -2.24
CA ARG A 341 -7.01 4.21 -1.89
C ARG A 341 -5.53 3.96 -1.75
N LYS A 342 -4.73 4.88 -2.28
CA LYS A 342 -3.27 4.80 -2.19
C LYS A 342 -2.82 4.76 -0.72
N GLU A 343 -3.61 5.37 0.15
CA GLU A 343 -3.39 5.46 1.59
C GLU A 343 -3.62 4.14 2.35
N THR A 344 -4.40 3.20 1.79
CA THR A 344 -4.79 1.96 2.48
C THR A 344 -4.27 0.70 1.81
N ILE A 345 -3.78 0.80 0.57
CA ILE A 345 -3.56 -0.36 -0.29
C ILE A 345 -2.49 -1.32 0.21
N ASP A 346 -1.40 -0.83 0.80
CA ASP A 346 -0.34 -1.67 1.37
C ASP A 346 -0.87 -2.53 2.53
N PHE A 347 -1.82 -1.98 3.30
CA PHE A 347 -2.48 -2.73 4.37
C PHE A 347 -3.48 -3.74 3.82
N ASP A 348 -4.26 -3.38 2.80
CA ASP A 348 -5.18 -4.30 2.11
C ASP A 348 -4.42 -5.51 1.54
N LEU A 349 -3.21 -5.29 1.00
CA LEU A 349 -2.31 -6.33 0.52
C LEU A 349 -1.74 -7.19 1.65
N MET A 350 -1.33 -6.57 2.76
CA MET A 350 -0.87 -7.29 3.94
C MET A 350 -1.98 -8.22 4.48
N LEU A 351 -3.20 -7.72 4.59
CA LEU A 351 -4.34 -8.51 5.06
C LEU A 351 -4.64 -9.67 4.11
N ARG A 352 -4.65 -9.44 2.80
CA ARG A 352 -4.78 -10.49 1.79
C ARG A 352 -3.70 -11.58 1.93
N HIS A 353 -2.46 -11.18 2.21
CA HIS A 353 -1.36 -12.11 2.43
C HIS A 353 -1.59 -12.97 3.67
N GLU A 354 -1.99 -12.38 4.79
CA GLU A 354 -2.32 -13.10 6.02
C GLU A 354 -3.49 -14.08 5.81
N GLU A 355 -4.56 -13.67 5.12
CA GLU A 355 -5.69 -14.55 4.79
C GLU A 355 -5.28 -15.71 3.85
N LYS A 356 -4.37 -15.46 2.89
CA LYS A 356 -3.80 -16.53 2.05
C LYS A 356 -2.95 -17.48 2.90
N LYS A 357 -2.18 -16.98 3.86
CA LYS A 357 -1.36 -17.78 4.78
C LYS A 357 -2.22 -18.68 5.66
N VAL A 358 -3.29 -18.14 6.28
CA VAL A 358 -4.26 -18.91 7.09
C VAL A 358 -4.89 -20.05 6.29
N ARG A 359 -5.27 -19.79 5.03
CA ARG A 359 -5.81 -20.83 4.13
C ARG A 359 -4.80 -21.94 3.84
N ARG A 360 -3.54 -21.58 3.57
CA ARG A 360 -2.45 -22.55 3.29
C ARG A 360 -2.10 -23.41 4.50
N THR A 361 -2.23 -22.89 5.72
CA THR A 361 -2.01 -23.65 6.97
C THR A 361 -3.24 -24.43 7.43
N GLY A 362 -4.25 -24.62 6.58
CA GLY A 362 -5.46 -25.40 6.89
C GLY A 362 -6.51 -24.67 7.73
N GLY A 363 -6.34 -23.36 7.97
CA GLY A 363 -7.32 -22.54 8.67
C GLY A 363 -8.59 -22.35 7.84
N ARG A 364 -9.75 -22.67 8.43
CA ARG A 364 -11.06 -22.41 7.80
C ARG A 364 -11.34 -20.91 7.78
N THR A 365 -11.38 -20.33 6.59
CA THR A 365 -11.90 -18.97 6.37
C THR A 365 -13.26 -19.07 5.69
N LYS A 366 -14.22 -18.23 6.09
CA LYS A 366 -15.47 -18.10 5.32
C LYS A 366 -15.13 -17.40 4.00
N GLY A 367 -15.63 -17.93 2.89
CA GLY A 367 -15.53 -17.25 1.59
C GLY A 367 -16.27 -15.90 1.60
N PRO A 368 -16.09 -15.10 0.55
CA PRO A 368 -16.82 -13.84 0.42
C PRO A 368 -18.33 -14.10 0.54
N ALA A 369 -19.07 -13.20 1.21
CA ALA A 369 -20.52 -13.27 1.24
C ALA A 369 -21.09 -13.27 -0.20
N PRO A 370 -22.27 -13.87 -0.46
CA PRO A 370 -22.92 -13.78 -1.76
C PRO A 370 -23.11 -12.31 -2.19
N PHE A 371 -22.95 -12.02 -3.50
CA PHE A 371 -23.15 -10.68 -4.03
C PHE A 371 -24.64 -10.33 -4.07
N THR A 372 -25.01 -9.16 -3.54
CA THR A 372 -26.41 -8.75 -3.36
C THR A 372 -26.85 -7.65 -4.34
N SER A 373 -28.16 -7.40 -4.43
CA SER A 373 -28.70 -6.26 -5.17
C SER A 373 -28.32 -4.92 -4.53
N GLU A 374 -28.10 -4.88 -3.22
CA GLU A 374 -27.66 -3.67 -2.51
C GLU A 374 -26.20 -3.36 -2.81
N ASP A 375 -25.32 -4.38 -2.86
CA ASP A 375 -23.93 -4.23 -3.33
C ASP A 375 -23.88 -3.61 -4.73
N ARG A 376 -24.78 -4.04 -5.62
CA ARG A 376 -24.90 -3.52 -6.99
C ARG A 376 -25.29 -2.04 -7.01
N LYS A 377 -26.28 -1.63 -6.21
CA LYS A 377 -26.67 -0.22 -6.10
C LYS A 377 -25.54 0.62 -5.53
N HIS A 378 -24.89 0.14 -4.48
CA HIS A 378 -23.76 0.81 -3.86
C HIS A 378 -22.59 0.98 -4.84
N PHE A 379 -22.24 -0.06 -5.59
CA PHE A 379 -21.26 0.01 -6.67
C PHE A 379 -21.61 1.11 -7.69
N VAL A 380 -22.84 1.13 -8.20
CA VAL A 380 -23.27 2.14 -9.19
C VAL A 380 -23.15 3.56 -8.62
N ALA A 381 -23.55 3.78 -7.37
CA ALA A 381 -23.43 5.08 -6.72
C ALA A 381 -21.97 5.54 -6.61
N LYS A 382 -21.08 4.65 -6.18
CA LYS A 382 -19.64 4.94 -6.01
C LYS A 382 -18.92 5.10 -7.35
N LEU A 383 -19.26 4.29 -8.36
CA LEU A 383 -18.75 4.44 -9.71
C LEU A 383 -19.13 5.82 -10.27
N ARG A 384 -20.41 6.20 -10.21
CA ARG A 384 -20.85 7.53 -10.66
C ARG A 384 -20.12 8.66 -9.95
N TYR A 385 -19.96 8.55 -8.62
CA TYR A 385 -19.16 9.49 -7.85
C TYR A 385 -17.74 9.63 -8.43
N LEU A 386 -17.02 8.54 -8.65
CA LEU A 386 -15.67 8.57 -9.24
C LEU A 386 -15.63 9.17 -10.65
N LEU A 387 -16.66 8.93 -11.47
CA LEU A 387 -16.72 9.49 -12.82
C LEU A 387 -16.92 11.02 -12.82
N THR A 388 -17.52 11.58 -11.76
CA THR A 388 -17.72 13.04 -11.59
C THR A 388 -16.52 13.79 -11.00
N GLN A 389 -15.59 13.09 -10.36
CA GLN A 389 -14.38 13.70 -9.81
C GLN A 389 -13.33 13.82 -10.94
N ASN A 390 -12.83 15.03 -11.18
CA ASN A 390 -11.84 15.32 -12.22
C ASN A 390 -10.48 14.76 -11.90
#